data_AF-A0A842WAD1-F1
#
_entry.id   AF-A0A842WAD1-F1
#
_cell.length_a   1.000
_cell.length_b   1.000
_cell.length_c   1.000
_cell.angle_alpha   90.00
_cell.angle_beta   90.00
_cell.angle_gamma   90.00
#
_symmetry.space_group_name_H-M   'P 1'
#
loop_
_entity.id
_entity.type
_entity.pdbx_description
1 polymer ?
#
loop_
_entity_poly.entity_id
_entity_poly.type
_entity_poly.pdbx_seq_one_letter_code
_entity_poly.pdbx_strand_id
1 'polypeptide(L)'
;MEEKLEKRVETYLEVESVLNDFFKELDFCYENCLTQEESLFLSDLPGHIGCCSYNQHDQAVFPFKEILDTKRDEKYPKPEINYEACDYHTMDGCLLGDHKPPACITYVCPKFRTYLSNRFDIIYDNDHLNELFKGILSGKTEQKEISRFKSEFNYYIEKIKFAQTGF
;
A
#
# COMPACT_ATOMS: atom_id res chain seq x y z
N MET A 1 12.71 2.72 -26.36
CA MET A 1 12.29 3.71 -25.34
C MET A 1 11.07 3.17 -24.59
N GLU A 2 10.08 2.67 -25.34
CA GLU A 2 8.93 1.88 -24.86
C GLU A 2 9.30 0.65 -24.00
N GLU A 3 10.23 -0.20 -24.48
CA GLU A 3 10.66 -1.40 -23.74
C GLU A 3 11.24 -1.10 -22.34
N LYS A 4 11.92 0.04 -22.17
CA LYS A 4 12.44 0.46 -20.86
C LYS A 4 11.32 0.95 -19.94
N LEU A 5 10.22 1.45 -20.51
CA LEU A 5 9.07 1.95 -19.78
C LEU A 5 8.19 0.78 -19.31
N GLU A 6 7.89 -0.17 -20.21
CA GLU A 6 7.17 -1.39 -19.88
C GLU A 6 7.85 -2.16 -18.75
N LYS A 7 9.16 -2.38 -18.85
CA LYS A 7 9.93 -3.08 -17.81
C LYS A 7 9.84 -2.40 -16.43
N ARG A 8 9.79 -1.07 -16.38
CA ARG A 8 9.65 -0.32 -15.11
C ARG A 8 8.25 -0.49 -14.53
N VAL A 9 7.22 -0.44 -15.37
CA VAL A 9 5.83 -0.68 -14.97
C VAL A 9 5.67 -2.12 -14.47
N GLU A 10 6.23 -3.11 -15.15
CA GLU A 10 6.21 -4.50 -14.70
C GLU A 10 6.91 -4.67 -13.35
N THR A 11 8.10 -4.08 -13.19
CA THR A 11 8.85 -4.09 -11.93
C THR A 11 8.04 -3.44 -10.80
N TYR A 12 7.38 -2.31 -11.10
CA TYR A 12 6.51 -1.62 -10.16
C TYR A 12 5.38 -2.52 -9.69
N LEU A 13 4.67 -3.16 -10.63
CA LEU A 13 3.54 -4.03 -10.34
C LEU A 13 3.95 -5.30 -9.60
N GLU A 14 5.17 -5.79 -9.82
CA GLU A 14 5.74 -6.91 -9.08
C GLU A 14 6.00 -6.54 -7.61
N VAL A 15 6.59 -5.37 -7.36
CA VAL A 15 6.82 -4.84 -6.00
C VAL A 15 5.49 -4.54 -5.30
N GLU A 16 4.53 -3.95 -6.02
CA GLU A 16 3.16 -3.73 -5.55
C GLU A 16 2.47 -5.04 -5.18
N SER A 17 2.67 -6.12 -5.93
CA SER A 17 2.08 -7.43 -5.63
C SER A 17 2.54 -7.97 -4.29
N VAL A 18 3.83 -7.82 -3.96
CA VAL A 18 4.38 -8.29 -2.68
C VAL A 18 3.77 -7.54 -1.49
N LEU A 19 3.52 -6.23 -1.65
CA LEU A 19 2.78 -5.47 -0.62
C LEU A 19 1.34 -5.93 -0.49
N ASN A 20 0.65 -6.20 -1.60
CA ASN A 20 -0.71 -6.74 -1.55
C ASN A 20 -0.74 -8.08 -0.79
N ASP A 21 0.21 -8.97 -1.04
CA ASP A 21 0.32 -10.24 -0.31
C ASP A 21 0.57 -10.01 1.19
N PHE A 22 1.47 -9.08 1.56
CA PHE A 22 1.70 -8.69 2.95
C PHE A 22 0.42 -8.20 3.64
N PHE A 23 -0.32 -7.33 2.98
CA PHE A 23 -1.55 -6.78 3.52
C PHE A 23 -2.68 -7.81 3.60
N LYS A 24 -2.73 -8.75 2.66
CA LYS A 24 -3.71 -9.83 2.65
C LYS A 24 -3.60 -10.71 3.90
N GLU A 25 -2.39 -10.99 4.37
CA GLU A 25 -2.19 -11.78 5.60
C GLU A 25 -2.70 -11.08 6.86
N LEU A 26 -2.80 -9.74 6.84
CA LEU A 26 -3.26 -8.95 7.99
C LEU A 26 -4.75 -8.61 7.92
N ASP A 27 -5.44 -9.03 6.87
CA ASP A 27 -6.75 -8.49 6.47
C ASP A 27 -6.73 -6.95 6.39
N PHE A 28 -5.57 -6.41 5.95
CA PHE A 28 -5.22 -5.00 5.95
C PHE A 28 -5.27 -4.36 7.35
N CYS A 29 -5.64 -3.08 7.43
CA CYS A 29 -5.78 -2.35 8.68
C CYS A 29 -6.98 -2.86 9.49
N TYR A 30 -8.11 -3.19 8.85
CA TYR A 30 -9.36 -3.63 9.50
C TYR A 30 -9.60 -2.92 10.86
N GLU A 31 -9.76 -3.67 11.95
CA GLU A 31 -9.94 -3.16 13.32
C GLU A 31 -8.78 -2.28 13.84
N ASN A 32 -7.60 -2.39 13.22
CA ASN A 32 -6.40 -1.60 13.52
C ASN A 32 -6.33 -0.31 12.69
N CYS A 33 -7.36 -0.01 11.89
CA CYS A 33 -7.53 1.29 11.23
C CYS A 33 -7.95 2.38 12.22
N LEU A 34 -7.79 3.63 11.80
CA LEU A 34 -8.38 4.77 12.52
C LEU A 34 -9.90 4.75 12.33
N THR A 35 -10.64 5.03 13.39
CA THR A 35 -12.09 5.28 13.26
C THR A 35 -12.32 6.60 12.52
N GLN A 36 -13.53 6.80 12.00
CA GLN A 36 -13.92 8.07 11.39
C GLN A 36 -13.83 9.24 12.38
N GLU A 37 -14.12 8.99 13.67
CA GLU A 37 -13.95 10.00 14.72
C GLU A 37 -12.47 10.33 14.94
N GLU A 38 -11.60 9.32 15.01
CA GLU A 38 -10.15 9.54 15.13
C GLU A 38 -9.58 10.29 13.92
N SER A 39 -10.09 10.05 12.70
CA SER A 39 -9.59 10.68 11.47
C SER A 39 -9.92 12.16 11.36
N LEU A 40 -11.02 12.63 11.96
CA LEU A 40 -11.40 14.05 11.98
C LEU A 40 -10.35 14.94 12.66
N PHE A 41 -9.49 14.38 13.51
CA PHE A 41 -8.49 15.10 14.30
C PHE A 41 -7.04 14.87 13.84
N LEU A 42 -6.82 14.10 12.77
CA LEU A 42 -5.49 13.63 12.36
C LEU A 42 -4.97 14.22 11.05
N SER A 43 -5.81 14.88 10.26
CA SER A 43 -5.37 15.52 9.02
C SER A 43 -6.01 16.89 8.84
N ASP A 44 -5.40 17.72 7.98
CA ASP A 44 -5.94 19.00 7.54
C ASP A 44 -7.26 18.87 6.74
N LEU A 45 -7.70 17.64 6.47
CA LEU A 45 -8.94 17.29 5.78
C LEU A 45 -9.82 16.41 6.70
N PRO A 46 -10.71 17.01 7.51
CA PRO A 46 -11.57 16.28 8.43
C PRO A 46 -12.40 15.21 7.71
N GLY A 47 -12.30 13.95 8.17
CA GLY A 47 -13.07 12.83 7.63
C GLY A 47 -12.30 11.97 6.63
N HIS A 48 -11.12 12.41 6.17
CA HIS A 48 -10.22 11.54 5.42
C HIS A 48 -9.40 10.68 6.37
N ILE A 49 -9.54 9.36 6.24
CA ILE A 49 -8.64 8.43 6.93
C ILE A 49 -7.24 8.64 6.34
N GLY A 50 -6.28 8.96 7.21
CA GLY A 50 -5.02 9.64 6.85
C GLY A 50 -4.08 8.94 5.88
N CYS A 51 -4.41 7.79 5.28
CA CYS A 51 -3.72 7.26 4.10
C CYS A 51 -4.32 7.75 2.77
N CYS A 52 -5.58 8.20 2.78
CA CYS A 52 -6.34 8.65 1.62
C CYS A 52 -6.30 10.16 1.40
N SER A 53 -5.90 10.94 2.42
CA SER A 53 -5.74 12.41 2.33
C SER A 53 -4.46 12.83 1.60
N TYR A 54 -3.49 11.92 1.47
CA TYR A 54 -2.21 12.22 0.84
C TYR A 54 -2.28 11.95 -0.67
N ASN A 55 -2.60 12.99 -1.44
CA ASN A 55 -2.44 13.05 -2.90
C ASN A 55 -0.96 12.92 -3.38
N GLN A 56 -0.06 12.36 -2.55
CA GLN A 56 1.37 12.37 -2.78
C GLN A 56 1.83 11.54 -3.99
N HIS A 57 0.96 10.70 -4.55
CA HIS A 57 1.26 9.91 -5.74
C HIS A 57 0.84 10.55 -7.05
N ASP A 58 -0.11 11.48 -7.08
CA ASP A 58 -0.64 11.98 -8.35
C ASP A 58 0.42 12.72 -9.20
N GLN A 59 1.45 13.30 -8.56
CA GLN A 59 2.54 13.97 -9.28
C GLN A 59 3.68 13.03 -9.67
N ALA A 60 3.91 11.95 -8.92
CA ALA A 60 5.07 11.09 -9.14
C ALA A 60 4.81 9.97 -10.16
N VAL A 61 3.54 9.71 -10.45
CA VAL A 61 3.09 8.63 -11.33
C VAL A 61 2.85 9.14 -12.76
N PHE A 62 2.85 10.45 -13.02
CA PHE A 62 2.80 10.98 -14.40
C PHE A 62 4.16 10.78 -15.11
N PRO A 63 4.25 10.17 -16.32
CA PRO A 63 3.20 9.78 -17.27
C PRO A 63 2.71 8.31 -17.17
N PHE A 64 3.17 7.54 -16.18
CA PHE A 64 2.84 6.13 -15.99
C PHE A 64 1.42 5.85 -15.45
N LYS A 65 0.69 6.89 -15.00
CA LYS A 65 -0.60 6.77 -14.31
C LYS A 65 -1.62 5.99 -15.11
N GLU A 66 -1.86 6.36 -16.35
CA GLU A 66 -2.86 5.71 -17.21
C GLU A 66 -2.53 4.22 -17.43
N ILE A 67 -1.26 3.90 -17.66
CA ILE A 67 -0.80 2.52 -17.88
C ILE A 67 -0.95 1.69 -16.60
N LEU A 68 -0.56 2.25 -15.46
CA LEU A 68 -0.69 1.57 -14.17
C LEU A 68 -2.15 1.37 -13.78
N ASP A 69 -3.01 2.38 -13.97
CA ASP A 69 -4.44 2.28 -13.69
C ASP A 69 -5.10 1.21 -14.59
N THR A 70 -4.73 1.13 -15.86
CA THR A 70 -5.24 0.11 -16.79
C THR A 70 -4.84 -1.29 -16.35
N LYS A 71 -3.54 -1.52 -16.08
CA LYS A 71 -3.03 -2.84 -15.63
C LYS A 71 -3.58 -3.24 -14.27
N ARG A 72 -3.91 -2.28 -13.41
CA ARG A 72 -4.55 -2.51 -12.12
C ARG A 72 -6.01 -2.89 -12.27
N ASP A 73 -6.77 -2.18 -13.08
CA ASP A 73 -8.17 -2.49 -13.36
C ASP A 73 -8.31 -3.90 -13.98
N GLU A 74 -7.31 -4.38 -14.73
CA GLU A 74 -7.23 -5.77 -15.20
C GLU A 74 -6.95 -6.78 -14.09
N LYS A 75 -6.05 -6.43 -13.15
CA LYS A 75 -5.55 -7.37 -12.13
C LYS A 75 -6.46 -7.43 -10.90
N TYR A 76 -7.18 -6.36 -10.63
CA TYR A 76 -7.79 -6.14 -9.34
C TYR A 76 -9.14 -5.38 -9.46
N PRO A 77 -10.29 -6.05 -9.29
CA PRO A 77 -11.60 -5.42 -9.42
C PRO A 77 -11.84 -4.32 -8.38
N LYS A 78 -12.49 -3.22 -8.79
CA LYS A 78 -12.92 -2.13 -7.90
C LYS A 78 -14.05 -2.60 -6.98
N PRO A 79 -14.06 -2.20 -5.69
CA PRO A 79 -15.17 -2.49 -4.79
C PRO A 79 -16.44 -1.76 -5.25
N GLU A 80 -17.61 -2.39 -5.03
CA GLU A 80 -18.91 -1.83 -5.41
C GLU A 80 -19.41 -0.69 -4.49
N ILE A 81 -18.79 -0.51 -3.32
CA ILE A 81 -19.27 0.38 -2.26
C ILE A 81 -18.57 1.74 -2.33
N ASN A 82 -19.39 2.80 -2.29
CA ASN A 82 -18.96 4.19 -2.42
C ASN A 82 -19.25 4.93 -1.09
N TYR A 83 -18.20 5.29 -0.35
CA TYR A 83 -18.29 6.20 0.81
C TYR A 83 -17.47 7.46 0.51
N GLU A 84 -18.03 8.62 0.81
CA GLU A 84 -17.60 9.95 0.30
C GLU A 84 -16.16 10.37 0.64
N ALA A 85 -15.42 9.64 1.49
CA ALA A 85 -14.02 9.94 1.81
C ALA A 85 -12.99 8.95 1.22
N CYS A 86 -13.40 7.72 0.86
CA CYS A 86 -12.55 6.69 0.29
C CYS A 86 -13.37 5.45 -0.15
N ASP A 87 -13.23 5.02 -1.42
CA ASP A 87 -13.89 3.82 -1.99
C ASP A 87 -13.54 2.49 -1.29
N TYR A 88 -12.55 2.53 -0.40
CA TYR A 88 -11.84 1.38 0.13
C TYR A 88 -11.93 1.27 1.66
N HIS A 89 -12.59 2.23 2.32
CA HIS A 89 -12.74 2.30 3.77
C HIS A 89 -14.20 2.02 4.16
N THR A 90 -14.42 1.09 5.09
CA THR A 90 -15.74 0.75 5.64
C THR A 90 -15.84 1.17 7.10
N MET A 91 -16.98 0.88 7.75
CA MET A 91 -17.16 1.17 9.18
C MET A 91 -16.16 0.43 10.07
N ASP A 92 -15.68 -0.73 9.63
CA ASP A 92 -14.76 -1.59 10.38
C ASP A 92 -13.29 -1.36 9.97
N GLY A 93 -13.02 -0.34 9.15
CA GLY A 93 -11.70 0.00 8.61
C GLY A 93 -11.57 -0.30 7.12
N CYS A 94 -10.34 -0.21 6.60
CA CYS A 94 -10.09 -0.53 5.19
C CYS A 94 -10.12 -2.05 4.98
N LEU A 95 -11.11 -2.55 4.25
CA LEU A 95 -11.19 -3.96 3.81
C LEU A 95 -10.45 -4.13 2.49
N LEU A 96 -9.54 -5.10 2.41
CA LEU A 96 -8.96 -5.46 1.12
C LEU A 96 -9.97 -6.31 0.33
N GLY A 97 -10.59 -5.73 -0.69
CA GLY A 97 -10.85 -6.52 -1.90
C GLY A 97 -9.54 -6.79 -2.62
N ASP A 98 -9.57 -7.47 -3.76
CA ASP A 98 -8.36 -7.81 -4.51
C ASP A 98 -7.49 -6.59 -4.91
N HIS A 99 -7.97 -5.34 -4.82
CA HIS A 99 -7.23 -4.12 -5.17
C HIS A 99 -7.08 -3.07 -4.07
N LYS A 100 -5.94 -2.34 -4.06
CA LYS A 100 -5.85 -0.96 -3.58
C LYS A 100 -4.99 -0.08 -4.51
N PRO A 101 -5.27 1.23 -4.61
CA PRO A 101 -4.39 2.18 -5.30
C PRO A 101 -3.04 2.35 -4.55
N PRO A 102 -1.97 2.74 -5.25
CA PRO A 102 -0.60 2.92 -4.73
C PRO A 102 -0.44 3.71 -3.44
N ALA A 103 -1.30 4.71 -3.25
CA ALA A 103 -1.25 5.54 -2.06
C ALA A 103 -1.52 4.71 -0.78
N CYS A 104 -2.40 3.71 -0.86
CA CYS A 104 -2.75 2.87 0.29
C CYS A 104 -1.68 1.82 0.61
N ILE A 105 -0.93 1.34 -0.39
CA ILE A 105 0.17 0.39 -0.18
C ILE A 105 1.45 1.09 0.28
N THR A 106 1.67 2.35 -0.08
CA THR A 106 2.88 3.09 0.32
C THR A 106 2.72 3.82 1.64
N TYR A 107 1.49 4.16 2.02
CA TYR A 107 1.22 4.91 3.24
C TYR A 107 0.15 4.22 4.09
N VAL A 108 0.55 3.79 5.28
CA VAL A 108 -0.38 3.30 6.31
C VAL A 108 -0.45 4.27 7.48
N CYS A 109 -1.59 4.25 8.19
CA CYS A 109 -1.84 5.16 9.30
C CYS A 109 -0.93 4.88 10.52
N PRO A 110 -0.66 5.86 11.40
CA PRO A 110 0.16 5.67 12.60
C PRO A 110 -0.33 4.54 13.52
N LYS A 111 -1.65 4.37 13.68
CA LYS A 111 -2.24 3.29 14.50
C LYS A 111 -1.84 1.92 13.97
N PHE A 112 -1.92 1.71 12.66
CA PHE A 112 -1.50 0.46 12.03
C PHE A 112 0.01 0.22 12.13
N ARG A 113 0.84 1.27 11.98
CA ARG A 113 2.31 1.13 12.21
C ARG A 113 2.63 0.71 13.63
N THR A 114 1.94 1.29 14.62
CA THR A 114 2.08 0.91 16.02
C THR A 114 1.65 -0.55 16.24
N TYR A 115 0.57 -1.00 15.61
CA TYR A 115 0.15 -2.39 15.65
C TYR A 115 1.21 -3.33 15.05
N LEU A 116 1.72 -3.04 13.85
CA LEU A 116 2.78 -3.81 13.19
C LEU A 116 4.03 -3.94 14.07
N SER A 117 4.46 -2.82 14.65
CA SER A 117 5.62 -2.78 15.53
C SER A 117 5.40 -3.57 16.82
N ASN A 118 4.27 -3.37 17.51
CA ASN A 118 4.01 -4.02 18.79
C ASN A 118 3.71 -5.51 18.65
N ARG A 119 2.97 -5.90 17.61
CA ARG A 119 2.49 -7.28 17.45
C ARG A 119 3.51 -8.17 16.75
N PHE A 120 4.18 -7.63 15.74
CA PHE A 120 5.05 -8.41 14.87
C PHE A 120 6.48 -7.89 14.83
N ASP A 121 6.83 -6.83 15.56
CA ASP A 121 8.16 -6.21 15.48
C ASP A 121 8.52 -5.90 14.01
N ILE A 122 7.58 -5.25 13.32
CA ILE A 122 7.70 -4.80 11.94
C ILE A 122 7.70 -3.27 11.93
N ILE A 123 8.74 -2.67 11.34
CA ILE A 123 8.83 -1.23 11.14
C ILE A 123 8.39 -0.92 9.72
N TYR A 124 7.26 -0.23 9.58
CA TYR A 124 6.71 0.17 8.29
C TYR A 124 7.05 1.63 7.98
N ASP A 125 7.97 1.83 7.04
CA ASP A 125 8.48 3.15 6.65
C ASP A 125 7.78 3.64 5.37
N ASN A 126 6.76 4.49 5.55
CA ASN A 126 5.99 5.07 4.46
C ASN A 126 6.87 5.87 3.48
N ASP A 127 7.88 6.58 3.98
CA ASP A 127 8.72 7.45 3.15
C ASP A 127 9.67 6.62 2.29
N HIS A 128 10.28 5.58 2.88
CA HIS A 128 11.12 4.64 2.14
C HIS A 128 10.34 3.94 1.01
N LEU A 129 9.12 3.47 1.29
CA LEU A 129 8.27 2.85 0.28
C LEU A 129 7.92 3.81 -0.84
N ASN A 130 7.51 5.04 -0.50
CA ASN A 130 7.20 6.07 -1.47
C ASN A 130 8.39 6.33 -2.41
N GLU A 131 9.59 6.51 -1.85
CA GLU A 131 10.81 6.73 -2.64
C GLU A 131 11.22 5.51 -3.47
N LEU A 132 11.01 4.28 -2.96
CA LEU A 132 11.22 3.05 -3.72
C LEU A 132 10.34 3.02 -4.99
N PHE A 133 9.03 3.24 -4.85
CA PHE A 133 8.11 3.21 -5.99
C PHE A 133 8.38 4.32 -7.00
N LYS A 134 8.69 5.54 -6.54
CA LYS A 134 9.12 6.65 -7.41
C LYS A 134 10.44 6.34 -8.11
N GLY A 135 11.38 5.73 -7.40
CA GLY A 135 12.68 5.31 -7.92
C GLY A 135 12.54 4.25 -9.03
N ILE A 136 11.60 3.30 -8.89
CA ILE A 136 11.32 2.29 -9.91
C ILE A 136 10.83 2.94 -11.21
N LEU A 137 9.83 3.83 -11.13
CA LEU A 137 9.27 4.50 -12.32
C LEU A 137 10.29 5.44 -12.98
N SER A 138 11.07 6.17 -12.17
CA SER A 138 12.15 7.03 -12.69
C SER A 138 13.37 6.26 -13.21
N GLY A 139 13.46 4.94 -12.92
CA GLY A 139 14.60 4.10 -13.28
C GLY A 139 15.86 4.37 -12.46
N LYS A 140 15.70 4.90 -11.25
CA LYS A 140 16.78 5.22 -10.29
C LYS A 140 16.99 4.13 -9.25
N THR A 141 16.02 3.24 -9.04
CA THR A 141 16.14 2.13 -8.10
C THR A 141 16.97 1.00 -8.70
N GLU A 142 17.94 0.52 -7.93
CA GLU A 142 18.77 -0.62 -8.31
C GLU A 142 18.06 -1.96 -8.10
N GLN A 143 18.38 -2.96 -8.92
CA GLN A 143 17.81 -4.31 -8.78
C GLN A 143 18.09 -4.93 -7.39
N LYS A 144 19.25 -4.63 -6.80
CA LYS A 144 19.60 -5.10 -5.45
C LYS A 144 18.64 -4.55 -4.39
N GLU A 145 18.22 -3.30 -4.52
CA GLU A 145 17.27 -2.66 -3.61
C GLU A 145 15.89 -3.31 -3.72
N ILE A 146 15.43 -3.55 -4.96
CA ILE A 146 14.18 -4.27 -5.23
C ILE A 146 14.21 -5.69 -4.65
N SER A 147 15.31 -6.43 -4.84
CA SER A 147 15.45 -7.78 -4.27
C SER A 147 15.44 -7.75 -2.75
N ARG A 148 16.14 -6.80 -2.12
CA ARG A 148 16.15 -6.65 -0.66
C ARG A 148 14.73 -6.37 -0.14
N PHE A 149 14.03 -5.44 -0.77
CA PHE A 149 12.65 -5.12 -0.44
C PHE A 149 11.75 -6.36 -0.48
N LYS A 150 11.80 -7.13 -1.57
CA LYS A 150 10.99 -8.34 -1.72
C LYS A 150 11.32 -9.39 -0.65
N SER A 151 12.60 -9.59 -0.36
CA SER A 151 13.02 -10.52 0.70
C SER A 151 12.53 -10.09 2.08
N GLU A 152 12.60 -8.80 2.38
CA GLU A 152 12.13 -8.24 3.66
C GLU A 152 10.61 -8.45 3.84
N PHE A 153 9.81 -8.10 2.84
CA PHE A 153 8.36 -8.25 2.94
C PHE A 153 7.91 -9.71 2.90
N ASN A 154 8.59 -10.58 2.17
CA ASN A 154 8.35 -12.03 2.25
C ASN A 154 8.66 -12.57 3.65
N TYR A 155 9.72 -12.07 4.29
CA TYR A 155 9.99 -12.41 5.69
C TYR A 155 8.88 -11.92 6.63
N TYR A 156 8.35 -10.71 6.43
CA TYR A 156 7.22 -10.19 7.19
C TYR A 156 5.95 -11.03 7.02
N ILE A 157 5.62 -11.43 5.78
CA ILE A 157 4.50 -12.34 5.47
C ILE A 157 4.62 -13.63 6.29
N GLU A 158 5.78 -14.28 6.26
CA GLU A 158 6.00 -15.53 6.99
C GLU A 158 5.94 -15.32 8.52
N LYS A 159 6.46 -14.19 9.03
CA LYS A 159 6.37 -13.83 10.45
C LYS A 159 4.93 -13.67 10.92
N ILE A 160 4.08 -13.05 10.10
CA ILE A 160 2.65 -12.86 10.39
C ILE A 160 1.92 -14.21 10.40
N LYS A 161 2.10 -15.02 9.36
CA LYS A 161 1.52 -16.38 9.28
C LYS A 161 1.90 -17.24 10.48
N PHE A 162 3.17 -17.21 10.87
CA PHE A 162 3.63 -17.95 12.04
C PHE A 162 2.93 -17.47 13.33
N ALA A 163 2.84 -16.16 13.53
CA ALA A 163 2.17 -15.58 14.71
C ALA A 163 0.65 -15.84 14.77
N GLN A 164 0.00 -16.04 13.62
CA GLN A 164 -1.43 -16.38 13.53
C GLN A 164 -1.72 -17.87 13.75
N THR A 165 -0.78 -18.76 13.41
CA THR A 165 -0.96 -20.22 13.49
C THR A 165 -0.67 -20.81 14.87
N GLY A 166 -0.12 -20.02 15.80
CA GLY A 166 -0.21 -20.27 17.24
C GLY A 166 0.52 -21.54 17.75
N PHE A 167 1.72 -21.82 17.26
CA PHE A 167 2.62 -22.79 17.91
C PHE A 167 3.47 -22.14 18.99
#